data_AF-A0A330L183-F1
#
_entry.id   AF-A0A330L183-F1
#
_cell.length_a   1.000
_cell.length_b   1.000
_cell.length_c   1.000
_cell.angle_alpha   90.00
_cell.angle_beta   90.00
_cell.angle_gamma   90.00
#
_symmetry.space_group_name_H-M   'P 1'
#
loop_
_entity.id
_entity.type
_entity.pdbx_description
1 polymer ?
#
loop_
_entity_poly.entity_id
_entity_poly.type
_entity_poly.pdbx_seq_one_letter_code
_entity_poly.pdbx_strand_id
1 'polypeptide(L)'
;MPKYAVMLEGEGCLIKLQKRPLGKVRAQKLERRGFFTTRFVEASDETEARKEAVRLVRDEIDSLICNEPNDPWKLSIDEVWEDPEEFDARAPGKGCTWY
;
A
#
# COMPACT_ATOMS: atom_id res chain seq x y z
N MET A 1 -16.34 -16.61 4.36
CA MET A 1 -14.96 -16.98 3.94
C MET A 1 -14.02 -16.55 5.05
N PRO A 2 -12.87 -17.21 5.25
CA PRO A 2 -11.85 -16.73 6.19
C PRO A 2 -11.47 -15.27 5.94
N LYS A 3 -11.13 -14.55 7.01
CA LYS A 3 -10.77 -13.13 7.00
C LYS A 3 -9.30 -13.00 7.37
N TYR A 4 -8.51 -12.46 6.46
CA TYR A 4 -7.07 -12.34 6.61
C TYR A 4 -6.66 -10.88 6.74
N ALA A 5 -5.64 -10.65 7.55
CA ALA A 5 -4.82 -9.45 7.51
C ALA A 5 -3.51 -9.78 6.79
N VAL A 6 -3.11 -8.92 5.86
CA VAL A 6 -1.89 -9.06 5.06
C VAL A 6 -1.08 -7.79 5.23
N MET A 7 0.12 -7.90 5.81
CA MET A 7 1.07 -6.79 5.92
C MET A 7 1.99 -6.77 4.70
N LEU A 8 2.11 -5.61 4.07
CA LEU A 8 2.91 -5.41 2.86
C LEU A 8 3.86 -4.24 3.04
N GLU A 9 5.04 -4.39 2.43
CA GLU A 9 6.05 -3.35 2.32
C GLU A 9 6.28 -2.99 0.85
N GLY A 10 6.24 -1.70 0.57
CA GLY A 10 6.59 -1.14 -0.74
C GLY A 10 7.93 -0.42 -0.68
N GLU A 11 8.78 -0.65 -1.67
CA GLU A 11 10.09 -0.03 -1.78
C GLU A 11 10.26 0.69 -3.13
N GLY A 12 11.08 1.75 -3.13
CA GLY A 12 11.51 2.43 -4.35
C GLY A 12 10.41 3.25 -5.06
N CYS A 13 9.33 3.57 -4.35
CA CYS A 13 8.22 4.37 -4.86
C CYS A 13 8.67 5.82 -5.05
N LEU A 14 8.70 6.30 -6.30
CA LEU A 14 8.97 7.69 -6.63
C LEU A 14 7.66 8.47 -6.52
N ILE A 15 7.50 9.28 -5.48
CA ILE A 15 6.26 10.02 -5.23
C ILE A 15 6.44 11.53 -5.34
N LYS A 16 5.35 12.24 -5.64
CA LYS A 16 5.34 13.68 -5.80
C LYS A 16 4.84 14.39 -4.54
N LEU A 17 5.78 14.96 -3.78
CA LEU A 17 5.47 15.71 -2.57
C LEU A 17 5.18 17.18 -2.88
N GLN A 18 4.01 17.65 -2.43
CA GLN A 18 3.62 19.06 -2.53
C GLN A 18 3.89 19.76 -1.21
N LYS A 19 4.92 20.61 -1.15
CA LYS A 19 5.16 21.45 0.04
C LYS A 19 4.24 22.67 -0.03
N ARG A 20 3.42 22.84 1.01
CA ARG A 20 2.55 24.01 1.20
C ARG A 20 2.98 24.82 2.44
N PRO A 21 4.14 25.49 2.41
CA PRO A 21 4.42 26.47 3.46
C PRO A 21 3.46 27.65 3.28
N LEU A 22 2.60 27.89 4.28
CA LEU A 22 1.74 29.10 4.37
C LEU A 22 0.73 29.27 3.22
N GLY A 23 0.09 28.18 2.77
CA GLY A 23 -1.09 28.26 1.88
C GLY A 23 -0.81 28.59 0.41
N LYS A 24 0.46 28.82 0.01
CA LYS A 24 0.85 28.97 -1.39
C LYS A 24 1.68 27.75 -1.82
N VAL A 25 1.20 27.01 -2.82
CA VAL A 25 1.95 25.91 -3.43
C VAL A 25 3.17 26.51 -4.13
N ARG A 26 4.39 26.21 -3.65
CA ARG A 26 5.62 26.80 -4.20
C ARG A 26 6.58 25.81 -4.84
N ALA A 27 6.51 24.53 -4.51
CA ALA A 27 7.37 23.52 -5.13
C ALA A 27 6.74 22.12 -5.05
N GLN A 28 6.86 21.39 -6.15
CA GLN A 28 6.65 19.94 -6.19
C GLN A 28 8.03 19.30 -6.24
N LYS A 29 8.29 18.34 -5.34
CA LYS A 29 9.55 17.60 -5.30
C LYS A 29 9.24 16.11 -5.47
N LEU A 30 9.97 15.46 -6.36
CA LEU A 30 9.96 14.00 -6.45
C LEU A 30 10.93 13.45 -5.40
N GLU A 31 10.48 12.48 -4.63
CA GLU A 31 11.29 11.77 -3.65
C GLU A 31 11.00 10.27 -3.72
N ARG A 32 12.04 9.45 -3.56
CA ARG A 32 11.88 8.00 -3.37
C ARG A 32 11.54 7.73 -1.91
N ARG A 33 10.50 6.94 -1.68
CA ARG A 33 10.03 6.53 -0.36
C ARG A 33 9.71 5.05 -0.34
N GLY A 34 9.78 4.47 0.85
CA GLY A 34 9.15 3.19 1.13
C GLY A 34 7.82 3.39 1.86
N PHE A 35 7.06 2.32 2.02
CA PHE A 35 5.85 2.34 2.83
C PHE A 35 5.52 0.98 3.43
N PHE A 36 4.76 1.01 4.52
CA PHE A 36 4.05 -0.15 5.06
C PHE A 36 2.54 0.03 4.97
N THR A 37 1.81 -1.06 4.78
CA THR A 37 0.35 -1.10 4.81
C THR A 37 -0.13 -2.47 5.29
N THR A 38 -1.30 -2.49 5.92
CA THR A 38 -2.04 -3.73 6.19
C THR A 38 -3.34 -3.72 5.40
N ARG A 39 -3.67 -4.84 4.74
CA ARG A 39 -4.93 -5.03 4.03
C ARG A 39 -5.71 -6.18 4.64
N PHE A 40 -7.01 -5.97 4.75
CA PHE A 40 -7.95 -6.93 5.30
C PHE A 40 -8.78 -7.48 4.13
N VAL A 41 -8.70 -8.78 3.89
CA VAL A 41 -9.34 -9.45 2.74
C VAL A 41 -10.07 -10.72 3.15
N GLU A 42 -11.20 -11.00 2.50
CA GLU A 42 -11.86 -12.30 2.57
C GLU A 42 -11.33 -13.18 1.44
N ALA A 43 -10.86 -14.38 1.77
CA ALA A 43 -10.28 -15.31 0.81
C ALA A 43 -10.51 -16.76 1.23
N SER A 44 -10.43 -17.71 0.30
CA SER A 44 -10.57 -19.14 0.62
C SER A 44 -9.37 -19.70 1.38
N ASP A 45 -8.19 -19.12 1.19
CA ASP A 45 -6.93 -19.53 1.78
C ASP A 45 -5.92 -18.36 1.79
N GLU A 46 -4.78 -18.58 2.43
CA GLU A 46 -3.70 -17.60 2.54
C GLU A 46 -3.12 -17.17 1.17
N THR A 47 -3.10 -18.07 0.19
CA THR A 47 -2.54 -17.76 -1.14
C THR A 47 -3.44 -16.80 -1.89
N GLU A 48 -4.75 -17.01 -1.85
CA GLU A 48 -5.75 -16.09 -2.39
C GLU A 48 -5.72 -14.75 -1.64
N ALA A 49 -5.59 -14.76 -0.31
CA ALA A 49 -5.47 -13.53 0.49
C ALA A 49 -4.27 -12.67 0.07
N ARG A 50 -3.11 -13.31 -0.10
CA ARG A 50 -1.88 -12.66 -0.57
C ARG A 50 -2.07 -11.99 -1.93
N LYS A 51 -2.67 -12.70 -2.90
CA LYS A 51 -2.93 -12.16 -4.24
C LYS A 51 -3.87 -10.96 -4.19
N GLU A 52 -4.96 -11.08 -3.45
CA GLU A 52 -5.98 -10.04 -3.39
C GLU A 52 -5.45 -8.78 -2.69
N ALA A 53 -4.71 -8.94 -1.59
CA ALA A 53 -4.06 -7.83 -0.91
C ALA A 53 -3.04 -7.11 -1.81
N VAL A 54 -2.21 -7.86 -2.55
CA VAL A 54 -1.27 -7.27 -3.53
C VAL A 54 -2.01 -6.50 -4.61
N ARG A 55 -3.10 -7.05 -5.15
CA ARG A 55 -3.94 -6.39 -6.17
C ARG A 55 -4.46 -5.05 -5.63
N LEU A 56 -5.05 -5.06 -4.43
CA LEU A 56 -5.60 -3.86 -3.79
C LEU A 56 -4.54 -2.77 -3.57
N VAL A 57 -3.34 -3.14 -3.12
CA VAL A 57 -2.24 -2.18 -2.92
C VAL A 57 -1.74 -1.64 -4.26
N ARG A 58 -1.59 -2.47 -5.29
CA ARG A 58 -1.17 -2.01 -6.62
C ARG A 58 -2.18 -1.04 -7.22
N ASP A 59 -3.46 -1.39 -7.19
CA ASP A 59 -4.54 -0.53 -7.70
C ASP A 59 -4.55 0.85 -7.02
N GLU A 60 -4.23 0.92 -5.71
CA GLU A 60 -4.13 2.18 -4.98
C GLU A 60 -2.83 2.95 -5.32
N ILE A 61 -1.69 2.28 -5.29
CA ILE A 61 -0.36 2.91 -5.34
C ILE A 61 0.07 3.26 -6.76
N ASP A 62 -0.29 2.47 -7.77
CA ASP A 62 0.10 2.73 -9.16
C ASP A 62 -0.48 4.07 -9.66
N SER A 63 -1.57 4.56 -9.05
CA SER A 63 -2.12 5.89 -9.33
C SER A 63 -1.36 7.07 -8.69
N LEU A 64 -0.50 6.79 -7.70
CA LEU A 64 0.18 7.79 -6.87
C LEU A 64 1.67 7.96 -7.23
N ILE A 65 2.29 6.90 -7.74
CA ILE A 65 3.71 6.88 -8.07
C ILE A 65 4.00 7.50 -9.44
N CYS A 66 5.23 7.97 -9.60
CA CYS A 66 5.78 8.56 -10.80
C CYS A 66 6.89 7.69 -11.41
N ASN A 67 7.00 6.42 -11.00
CA ASN A 67 7.99 5.48 -11.52
C ASN A 67 7.79 5.26 -13.03
N GLU A 68 8.90 5.17 -13.76
CA GLU A 68 8.90 4.79 -15.17
C GLU A 68 8.94 3.25 -15.33
N PRO A 69 8.52 2.69 -16.48
CA PRO A 69 8.54 1.24 -16.70
C PRO A 69 9.92 0.57 -16.56
N ASN A 70 11.01 1.32 -16.72
CA ASN A 70 12.39 0.85 -16.57
C ASN A 70 12.92 0.97 -15.12
N ASP A 71 12.14 1.54 -14.20
CA ASP A 71 12.48 1.76 -12.79
C ASP A 71 11.28 1.38 -11.90
N PRO A 72 10.83 0.11 -11.93
CA PRO A 72 9.65 -0.32 -11.20
C PRO A 72 9.88 -0.29 -9.67
N TRP A 73 8.85 0.11 -8.95
CA TRP A 73 8.79 -0.06 -7.50
C TRP A 73 8.55 -1.53 -7.13
N LYS A 74 8.93 -1.92 -5.92
CA LYS A 74 8.80 -3.29 -5.42
C LYS A 74 7.74 -3.36 -4.34
N LEU A 75 7.03 -4.48 -4.28
CA LEU A 75 6.07 -4.79 -3.23
C LEU A 75 6.36 -6.20 -2.72
N SER A 76 6.57 -6.34 -1.42
CA SER A 76 6.74 -7.61 -0.71
C SER A 76 5.62 -7.80 0.30
N ILE A 77 5.30 -9.05 0.57
CA ILE A 77 4.40 -9.43 1.67
C ILE A 77 5.29 -9.82 2.83
N ASP A 78 5.09 -9.17 3.97
CA ASP A 78 5.86 -9.43 5.18
C ASP A 78 5.17 -10.51 6.01
N GLU A 79 3.91 -10.30 6.38
CA GLU A 79 3.15 -11.21 7.24
C GLU A 79 1.71 -11.42 6.74
N VAL A 80 1.15 -12.60 7.04
CA VAL A 80 -0.26 -12.95 6.79
C VAL A 80 -0.79 -13.74 7.97
N TRP A 81 -1.96 -13.36 8.48
CA TRP A 81 -2.63 -14.05 9.57
C TRP A 81 -4.16 -13.92 9.44
N GLU A 82 -4.90 -14.82 10.07
CA GLU A 82 -6.35 -14.68 10.20
C GLU A 82 -6.70 -13.67 11.29
N ASP A 83 -7.52 -12.68 10.95
CA ASP A 83 -7.90 -11.59 11.86
C ASP A 83 -9.34 -11.13 11.59
N PRO A 84 -10.34 -11.95 11.97
CA PRO A 84 -11.73 -11.60 11.73
C PRO A 84 -12.18 -10.36 12.51
N GLU A 85 -11.58 -10.10 13.67
CA GLU A 85 -11.95 -8.98 14.54
C GLU A 85 -11.50 -7.63 13.96
N GLU A 86 -10.23 -7.49 13.57
CA GLU A 86 -9.78 -6.25 12.93
C GLU A 86 -10.36 -6.08 11.53
N PHE A 87 -10.60 -7.17 10.80
CA PHE A 87 -11.28 -7.10 9.51
C PHE A 87 -12.63 -6.39 9.63
N ASP A 88 -13.49 -6.77 10.57
CA ASP A 88 -14.82 -6.15 10.72
C ASP A 88 -14.76 -4.68 11.14
N ALA A 89 -13.66 -4.25 11.78
CA ALA A 89 -13.45 -2.87 12.19
C ALA A 89 -12.81 -1.99 11.10
N ARG A 90 -11.95 -2.56 10.24
CA ARG A 90 -11.01 -1.78 9.40
C ARG A 90 -10.99 -2.16 7.93
N ALA A 91 -11.72 -3.20 7.51
CA ALA A 91 -11.67 -3.68 6.13
C ALA A 91 -12.16 -2.68 5.08
N PRO A 92 -11.59 -2.73 3.85
CA PRO A 92 -10.45 -3.56 3.44
C PRO A 92 -9.08 -3.01 3.87
N GLY A 93 -9.04 -1.93 4.66
CA GLY A 93 -7.86 -1.11 4.91
C GLY A 93 -7.55 -0.21 3.72
N LYS A 94 -7.10 1.03 3.98
CA LYS A 94 -6.66 2.01 2.97
C LYS A 94 -5.51 2.87 3.50
N GLY A 95 -4.75 3.47 2.58
CA GLY A 95 -3.62 4.32 2.91
C GLY A 95 -2.35 3.53 3.21
N CYS A 96 -1.25 4.27 3.42
CA CYS A 96 0.06 3.72 3.72
C CYS A 96 0.80 4.62 4.70
N THR A 97 1.69 4.02 5.49
CA THR A 97 2.65 4.75 6.32
C THR A 97 3.96 4.85 5.54
N TRP A 98 4.30 6.07 5.09
CA TRP A 98 5.48 6.34 4.26
C TRP A 98 6.72 6.65 5.09
N TYR A 99 7.90 6.21 4.64
CA TYR A 99 9.21 6.50 5.24
C TYR A 99 10.26 6.94 4.22
#